data_AF-A0A090LET4-F1
#
_entry.id   AF-A0A090LET4-F1
#
_cell.length_a   1.000
_cell.length_b   1.000
_cell.length_c   1.000
_cell.angle_alpha   90.00
_cell.angle_beta   90.00
_cell.angle_gamma   90.00
#
_symmetry.space_group_name_H-M   'P 1'
#
loop_
_entity.id
_entity.type
_entity.pdbx_description
1 polymer ?
#
loop_
_entity_poly.entity_id
_entity_poly.type
_entity_poly.pdbx_seq_one_letter_code
_entity_poly.pdbx_strand_id
1 'polypeptide(L)'
;MKLVIFFPIIFIFTICLINCNQYPNNNVNGQEIEENNVLLHSNFDRQNNEVKLKVENSSNKQYIERAIFILNKQTCLKHSITDKNEDRITKIKYGSSCGVDVEIENGYLHHVIYINEYCFDKNKLNKLIFLSFNLRFQIMQYIKRQKSSEMKYSHEIVWLKLSKDKYGLFNPNTNKFLVTNGERVDPYVKPDVDLFLYPKNGSQQYDISSEFISFDDVKYLNSMMCDYVFNKTHQIECSNGGYINPLNERTCLCPFFYEGRRCKKFMVSKRQDLCGNRVIKSTTNSQQIVLDLDVECFHHFIAPKGYKINMTLVAKSKLYYDCKYFPLIEIKYKEDKTEIGTIPCGSFVKLEIESEGESILVYNSRLGSNLGFDVFYNAVVKYN
;
A
#
# COMPACT_ATOMS: atom_id res chain seq x y z
N MET A 1 33.30 0.73 -60.76
CA MET A 1 32.36 -0.41 -60.73
C MET A 1 32.63 -1.20 -59.46
N LYS A 2 31.59 -1.42 -58.65
CA LYS A 2 31.65 -1.78 -57.22
C LYS A 2 32.31 -3.14 -56.97
N LEU A 3 33.37 -3.19 -56.14
CA LEU A 3 33.75 -4.40 -55.41
C LEU A 3 32.97 -4.39 -54.09
N VAL A 4 32.00 -5.30 -53.97
CA VAL A 4 31.17 -5.47 -52.77
C VAL A 4 32.00 -6.22 -51.72
N ILE A 5 32.28 -5.55 -50.61
CA ILE A 5 32.93 -6.10 -49.42
C ILE A 5 32.00 -7.13 -48.79
N PHE A 6 32.40 -8.39 -48.85
CA PHE A 6 31.74 -9.54 -48.22
C PHE A 6 32.22 -9.68 -46.77
N PHE A 7 31.91 -8.71 -45.91
CA PHE A 7 32.19 -8.80 -44.47
C PHE A 7 31.17 -7.92 -43.73
N PRO A 8 30.03 -8.49 -43.29
CA PRO A 8 29.87 -8.70 -41.84
C PRO A 8 28.84 -9.79 -41.46
N ILE A 9 28.93 -11.01 -41.98
CA ILE A 9 28.02 -12.11 -41.54
C ILE A 9 28.71 -13.06 -40.56
N ILE A 10 30.05 -13.16 -40.60
CA ILE A 10 30.80 -14.09 -39.73
C ILE A 10 31.03 -13.52 -38.32
N PHE A 11 31.06 -12.19 -38.14
CA PHE A 11 31.29 -11.58 -36.83
C PHE A 11 30.05 -11.57 -35.92
N ILE A 12 28.84 -11.67 -36.49
CA ILE A 12 27.60 -11.74 -35.72
C ILE A 12 27.38 -13.16 -35.17
N PHE A 13 27.83 -14.20 -35.90
CA PHE A 13 27.70 -15.58 -35.46
C PHE A 13 28.70 -15.97 -34.36
N THR A 14 29.90 -15.40 -34.33
CA THR A 14 30.86 -15.66 -33.24
C THR A 14 30.51 -14.92 -31.94
N ILE A 15 29.89 -13.74 -32.00
CA ILE A 15 29.42 -13.04 -30.80
C ILE A 15 28.19 -13.76 -30.17
N CYS A 16 27.32 -14.37 -30.99
CA CYS A 16 26.22 -15.18 -30.46
C CYS A 16 26.67 -16.51 -29.85
N LEU A 17 27.75 -17.14 -30.35
CA LEU A 17 28.21 -18.42 -29.83
C LEU A 17 29.05 -18.31 -28.54
N ILE A 18 29.68 -17.15 -28.28
CA ILE A 18 30.49 -16.94 -27.06
C ILE A 18 29.64 -16.44 -25.89
N ASN A 19 28.54 -15.73 -26.13
CA ASN A 19 27.70 -15.17 -25.05
C ASN A 19 26.45 -15.99 -24.66
N CYS A 20 26.12 -17.07 -25.37
CA CYS A 20 24.98 -17.92 -25.01
C CYS A 20 25.34 -19.15 -24.14
N ASN A 21 26.61 -19.33 -23.77
CA ASN A 21 27.06 -20.50 -23.00
C ASN A 21 27.80 -20.18 -21.69
N GLN A 22 27.81 -18.93 -21.25
CA GLN A 22 27.88 -18.67 -19.81
C GLN A 22 26.46 -18.63 -19.28
N TYR A 23 25.86 -19.81 -19.10
CA TYR A 23 25.05 -19.99 -17.91
C TYR A 23 26.00 -19.64 -16.76
N PRO A 24 25.78 -18.55 -16.02
CA PRO A 24 26.47 -18.46 -14.77
C PRO A 24 26.04 -19.71 -14.01
N ASN A 25 27.02 -20.52 -13.60
CA ASN A 25 26.88 -21.45 -12.48
C ASN A 25 26.60 -20.61 -11.22
N ASN A 26 25.50 -19.87 -11.23
CA ASN A 26 24.89 -19.34 -10.05
C ASN A 26 24.29 -20.57 -9.40
N ASN A 27 25.06 -21.19 -8.51
CA ASN A 27 24.47 -21.88 -7.37
C ASN A 27 23.63 -20.83 -6.66
N VAL A 28 22.41 -20.63 -7.15
CA VAL A 28 21.37 -19.87 -6.49
C VAL A 28 21.12 -20.69 -5.23
N ASN A 29 21.71 -20.26 -4.12
CA ASN A 29 21.53 -20.88 -2.80
C ASN A 29 20.06 -20.68 -2.41
N GLY A 30 19.22 -21.55 -2.92
CA GLY A 30 17.79 -21.54 -2.70
C GLY A 30 17.36 -22.83 -2.03
N GLN A 31 16.28 -22.73 -1.27
CA GLN A 31 15.66 -23.86 -0.60
C GLN A 31 14.46 -24.30 -1.42
N GLU A 32 14.42 -25.57 -1.78
CA GLU A 32 13.27 -26.19 -2.43
C GLU A 32 12.27 -26.70 -1.40
N ILE A 33 11.00 -26.45 -1.68
CA ILE A 33 9.88 -26.83 -0.82
C ILE A 33 8.84 -27.55 -1.66
N GLU A 34 8.30 -28.65 -1.16
CA GLU A 34 7.16 -29.33 -1.78
C GLU A 34 5.94 -28.41 -1.81
N GLU A 35 5.18 -28.40 -2.92
CA GLU A 35 4.01 -27.54 -3.09
C GLU A 35 3.03 -27.63 -1.91
N ASN A 36 2.74 -28.85 -1.46
CA ASN A 36 1.80 -29.08 -0.36
C ASN A 36 2.25 -28.36 0.92
N ASN A 37 3.55 -28.28 1.18
CA ASN A 37 4.11 -27.61 2.35
C ASN A 37 4.09 -26.07 2.20
N VAL A 38 4.13 -25.56 0.97
CA VAL A 38 3.91 -24.13 0.69
C VAL A 38 2.43 -23.77 0.84
N LEU A 39 1.55 -24.58 0.27
CA LEU A 39 0.11 -24.35 0.28
C LEU A 39 -0.50 -24.54 1.67
N LEU A 40 0.08 -25.40 2.52
CA LEU A 40 -0.39 -25.62 3.89
C LEU A 40 -0.50 -24.31 4.68
N HIS A 41 0.48 -23.41 4.53
CA HIS A 41 0.48 -22.13 5.25
C HIS A 41 0.06 -20.93 4.39
N SER A 42 0.00 -21.08 3.06
CA SER A 42 -0.46 -20.01 2.16
C SER A 42 -1.97 -20.03 1.92
N ASN A 43 -2.63 -21.19 2.07
CA ASN A 43 -4.07 -21.31 1.90
C ASN A 43 -4.87 -20.54 2.95
N PHE A 44 -6.08 -20.11 2.57
CA PHE A 44 -7.03 -19.43 3.44
C PHE A 44 -8.09 -20.40 3.97
N ASP A 45 -8.49 -20.23 5.22
CA ASP A 45 -9.71 -20.86 5.74
C ASP A 45 -10.95 -20.10 5.23
N ARG A 46 -11.37 -20.40 4.00
CA ARG A 46 -12.56 -19.80 3.38
C ARG A 46 -13.87 -20.23 4.02
N GLN A 47 -13.88 -21.34 4.74
CA GLN A 47 -15.10 -21.82 5.38
C GLN A 47 -15.45 -20.94 6.59
N ASN A 48 -14.44 -20.62 7.41
CA ASN A 48 -14.64 -19.82 8.62
C ASN A 48 -14.32 -18.34 8.41
N ASN A 49 -13.69 -17.98 7.28
CA ASN A 49 -13.10 -16.67 6.99
C ASN A 49 -12.14 -16.21 8.10
N GLU A 50 -11.43 -17.16 8.70
CA GLU A 50 -10.52 -16.91 9.82
C GLU A 50 -9.10 -16.61 9.34
N VAL A 51 -8.48 -15.63 10.00
CA VAL A 51 -7.07 -15.30 9.83
C VAL A 51 -6.42 -15.34 11.21
N LYS A 52 -5.54 -16.32 11.43
CA LYS A 52 -4.88 -16.53 12.71
C LYS A 52 -3.46 -15.96 12.69
N LEU A 53 -3.15 -15.17 13.70
CA LEU A 53 -1.84 -14.56 13.92
C LEU A 53 -1.25 -15.12 15.21
N LYS A 54 0.06 -15.35 15.22
CA LYS A 54 0.78 -15.72 16.45
C LYS A 54 1.84 -14.66 16.74
N VAL A 55 1.73 -14.01 17.89
CA VAL A 55 2.71 -13.00 18.33
C VAL A 55 3.74 -13.68 19.23
N GLU A 56 5.00 -13.71 18.81
CA GLU A 56 6.05 -14.40 19.57
C GLU A 56 6.39 -13.69 20.88
N ASN A 57 6.43 -12.36 20.85
CA ASN A 57 6.64 -11.54 22.05
C ASN A 57 5.30 -11.02 22.57
N SER A 58 4.84 -11.56 23.70
CA SER A 58 3.55 -11.22 24.32
C SER A 58 3.38 -9.73 24.62
N SER A 59 4.47 -8.99 24.87
CA SER A 59 4.42 -7.53 25.12
C SER A 59 3.90 -6.75 23.92
N ASN A 60 3.99 -7.32 22.71
CA ASN A 60 3.55 -6.67 21.47
C ASN A 60 2.08 -6.98 21.13
N LYS A 61 1.43 -7.89 21.86
CA LYS A 61 0.08 -8.41 21.57
C LYS A 61 -0.96 -7.28 21.45
N GLN A 62 -0.93 -6.32 22.38
CA GLN A 62 -1.88 -5.21 22.42
C GLN A 62 -1.87 -4.33 21.15
N TYR A 63 -0.71 -4.19 20.48
CA TYR A 63 -0.62 -3.38 19.26
C TYR A 63 -1.29 -4.10 18.09
N ILE A 64 -1.07 -5.42 17.98
CA ILE A 64 -1.70 -6.27 16.98
C ILE A 64 -3.22 -6.34 17.20
N GLU A 65 -3.68 -6.45 18.45
CA GLU A 65 -5.11 -6.46 18.78
C GLU A 65 -5.84 -5.20 18.30
N ARG A 66 -5.22 -4.03 18.47
CA ARG A 66 -5.77 -2.75 17.98
C ARG A 66 -5.84 -2.70 16.46
N ALA A 67 -4.86 -3.26 15.77
CA ALA A 67 -4.81 -3.34 14.31
C ALA A 67 -5.93 -4.26 13.78
N ILE A 68 -5.96 -5.52 14.22
CA ILE A 68 -6.97 -6.49 13.77
C ILE A 68 -8.41 -6.06 14.09
N PHE A 69 -8.62 -5.33 15.18
CA PHE A 69 -9.93 -4.77 15.52
C PHE A 69 -10.46 -3.84 14.43
N ILE A 70 -9.60 -3.05 13.79
CA ILE A 70 -9.99 -2.16 12.68
C ILE A 70 -10.31 -2.99 11.44
N LEU A 71 -9.46 -3.95 11.07
CA LEU A 71 -9.69 -4.81 9.90
C LEU A 71 -10.99 -5.63 10.03
N ASN A 72 -11.27 -6.17 11.22
CA ASN A 72 -12.50 -6.91 11.51
C ASN A 72 -13.76 -6.04 11.45
N LYS A 73 -13.64 -4.71 11.46
CA LYS A 73 -14.76 -3.76 11.27
C LYS A 73 -14.97 -3.33 9.82
N GLN A 74 -14.02 -3.65 8.95
CA GLN A 74 -14.01 -3.22 7.56
C GLN A 74 -14.10 -4.40 6.58
N THR A 75 -13.91 -5.63 7.06
CA THR A 75 -13.85 -6.84 6.24
C THR A 75 -14.75 -7.94 6.82
N CYS A 76 -15.13 -8.92 6.01
CA CYS A 76 -15.82 -10.13 6.50
C CYS A 76 -14.88 -11.14 7.18
N LEU A 77 -13.58 -10.84 7.23
CA LEU A 77 -12.57 -11.71 7.82
C LEU A 77 -12.59 -11.60 9.35
N LYS A 78 -12.30 -12.72 10.02
CA LYS A 78 -12.18 -12.85 11.47
C LYS A 78 -10.72 -13.04 11.84
N HIS A 79 -10.02 -11.93 12.01
CA HIS A 79 -8.64 -11.93 12.49
C HIS A 79 -8.60 -12.20 13.99
N SER A 80 -7.72 -13.10 14.44
CA SER A 80 -7.55 -13.45 15.85
C SER A 80 -6.09 -13.78 16.18
N ILE A 81 -5.73 -13.65 17.46
CA ILE A 81 -4.41 -14.04 17.98
C ILE A 81 -4.54 -15.40 18.67
N THR A 82 -3.59 -16.31 18.41
CA THR A 82 -3.50 -17.63 19.03
C THR A 82 -2.08 -17.93 19.49
N ASP A 83 -1.94 -18.67 20.58
CA ASP A 83 -0.64 -19.14 21.09
C ASP A 83 -0.26 -20.50 20.48
N LYS A 84 -1.23 -21.20 19.89
CA LYS A 84 -1.04 -22.52 19.27
C LYS A 84 -0.22 -22.40 17.98
N ASN A 85 0.59 -23.42 17.71
CA ASN A 85 1.17 -23.63 16.39
C ASN A 85 0.19 -24.48 15.58
N GLU A 86 -0.41 -23.88 14.56
CA GLU A 86 -1.37 -24.50 13.66
C GLU A 86 -1.01 -24.11 12.22
N ASP A 87 -1.59 -24.82 11.26
CA ASP A 87 -1.45 -24.49 9.84
C ASP A 87 -2.02 -23.10 9.56
N ARG A 88 -1.55 -22.48 8.46
CA ARG A 88 -2.06 -21.18 7.97
C ARG A 88 -1.84 -19.99 8.92
N ILE A 89 -1.11 -20.14 10.04
CA ILE A 89 -0.78 -19.02 10.94
C ILE A 89 0.27 -18.09 10.31
N THR A 90 0.08 -16.76 10.43
CA THR A 90 1.16 -15.78 10.22
C THR A 90 1.87 -15.53 11.54
N LYS A 91 3.19 -15.67 11.58
CA LYS A 91 4.00 -15.36 12.76
C LYS A 91 4.32 -13.86 12.79
N ILE A 92 4.25 -13.25 13.97
CA ILE A 92 4.61 -11.86 14.20
C ILE A 92 5.82 -11.85 15.13
N LYS A 93 6.94 -11.35 14.61
CA LYS A 93 8.25 -11.35 15.27
C LYS A 93 8.75 -9.93 15.47
N TYR A 94 9.51 -9.70 16.54
CA TYR A 94 10.23 -8.45 16.68
C TYR A 94 11.49 -8.48 15.80
N GLY A 95 11.72 -7.44 15.01
CA GLY A 95 12.81 -7.39 14.03
C GLY A 95 13.54 -6.04 14.01
N SER A 96 14.58 -5.94 13.19
CA SER A 96 15.31 -4.67 12.96
C SER A 96 14.54 -3.71 12.06
N SER A 97 13.55 -4.19 11.31
CA SER A 97 12.69 -3.41 10.42
C SER A 97 11.24 -3.89 10.49
N CYS A 98 10.35 -3.09 9.93
CA CYS A 98 8.95 -3.43 9.73
C CYS A 98 8.74 -3.96 8.32
N GLY A 99 8.15 -5.14 8.17
CA GLY A 99 7.98 -5.74 6.84
C GLY A 99 7.33 -7.11 6.87
N VAL A 100 7.00 -7.60 5.68
CA VAL A 100 6.47 -8.96 5.48
C VAL A 100 7.53 -9.81 4.78
N ASP A 101 7.57 -11.08 5.16
CA ASP A 101 8.54 -12.03 4.62
C ASP A 101 8.03 -13.46 4.71
N VAL A 102 8.80 -14.39 4.14
CA VAL A 102 8.62 -15.82 4.31
C VAL A 102 9.86 -16.45 4.94
N GLU A 103 9.65 -17.39 5.84
CA GLU A 103 10.70 -18.21 6.46
C GLU A 103 10.45 -19.68 6.15
N ILE A 104 11.53 -20.46 6.10
CA ILE A 104 11.44 -21.90 5.84
C ILE A 104 11.91 -22.62 7.10
N GLU A 105 11.01 -23.39 7.69
CA GLU A 105 11.28 -24.17 8.90
C GLU A 105 10.79 -25.60 8.68
N ASN A 106 11.65 -26.60 8.93
CA ASN A 106 11.31 -28.01 8.80
C ASN A 106 10.69 -28.40 7.43
N GLY A 107 11.08 -27.71 6.36
CA GLY A 107 10.54 -27.95 5.01
C GLY A 107 9.16 -27.34 4.74
N TYR A 108 8.70 -26.39 5.57
CA TYR A 108 7.46 -25.64 5.39
C TYR A 108 7.74 -24.15 5.20
N LEU A 109 6.94 -23.49 4.34
CA LEU A 109 7.01 -22.05 4.11
C LEU A 109 6.05 -21.34 5.08
N HIS A 110 6.59 -20.59 6.03
CA HIS A 110 5.82 -19.81 6.99
C HIS A 110 5.78 -18.34 6.61
N HIS A 111 4.61 -17.71 6.74
CA HIS A 111 4.44 -16.28 6.55
C HIS A 111 4.80 -15.53 7.83
N VAL A 112 5.64 -14.51 7.71
CA VAL A 112 6.17 -13.76 8.85
C VAL A 112 5.97 -12.27 8.65
N ILE A 113 5.59 -11.57 9.71
CA ILE A 113 5.59 -10.11 9.80
C ILE A 113 6.61 -9.71 10.85
N TYR A 114 7.63 -8.97 10.44
CA TYR A 114 8.54 -8.32 11.36
C TYR A 114 7.98 -6.96 11.77
N ILE A 115 8.03 -6.69 13.07
CA ILE A 115 7.59 -5.43 13.67
C ILE A 115 8.65 -4.88 14.60
N ASN A 116 8.64 -3.57 14.78
CA ASN A 116 9.36 -2.89 15.85
C ASN A 116 8.60 -1.61 16.24
N GLU A 117 9.16 -0.82 17.15
CA GLU A 117 8.53 0.40 17.66
C GLU A 117 8.12 1.41 16.56
N TYR A 118 8.77 1.40 15.39
CA TYR A 118 8.46 2.29 14.28
C TYR A 118 7.07 2.05 13.69
N CYS A 119 6.61 0.79 13.67
CA CYS A 119 5.32 0.43 13.07
C CYS A 119 4.28 -0.01 14.11
N PHE A 120 4.43 0.35 15.39
CA PHE A 120 3.40 0.05 16.40
C PHE A 120 2.11 0.87 16.23
N ASP A 121 2.09 1.83 15.30
CA ASP A 121 0.83 2.44 14.87
C ASP A 121 -0.10 1.40 14.24
N LYS A 122 -1.36 1.42 14.66
CA LYS A 122 -2.38 0.45 14.25
C LYS A 122 -2.63 0.42 12.73
N ASN A 123 -2.49 1.55 12.03
CA ASN A 123 -2.73 1.59 10.58
C ASN A 123 -1.52 1.09 9.79
N LYS A 124 -0.30 1.31 10.29
CA LYS A 124 0.92 0.67 9.76
C LYS A 124 0.87 -0.84 9.94
N LEU A 125 0.47 -1.31 11.13
CA LEU A 125 0.26 -2.74 11.37
C LEU A 125 -0.81 -3.33 10.45
N ASN A 126 -1.91 -2.62 10.22
CA ASN A 126 -2.93 -3.06 9.25
C ASN A 126 -2.35 -3.23 7.84
N LYS A 127 -1.48 -2.31 7.40
CA LYS A 127 -0.79 -2.44 6.11
C LYS A 127 0.06 -3.71 6.06
N LEU A 128 0.83 -4.00 7.11
CA LEU A 128 1.64 -5.22 7.18
C LEU A 128 0.79 -6.50 7.17
N ILE A 129 -0.32 -6.51 7.92
CA ILE A 129 -1.25 -7.66 7.93
C ILE A 129 -1.86 -7.84 6.53
N PHE A 130 -2.29 -6.76 5.89
CA PHE A 130 -2.78 -6.79 4.51
C PHE A 130 -1.72 -7.30 3.52
N LEU A 131 -0.48 -6.82 3.61
CA LEU A 131 0.61 -7.24 2.73
C LEU A 131 0.92 -8.74 2.90
N SER A 132 0.91 -9.24 4.13
CA SER A 132 1.07 -10.68 4.41
C SER A 132 -0.07 -11.48 3.80
N PHE A 133 -1.31 -10.99 3.91
CA PHE A 133 -2.47 -11.62 3.29
C PHE A 133 -2.37 -11.61 1.76
N ASN A 134 -2.00 -10.48 1.16
CA ASN A 134 -1.84 -10.33 -0.28
C ASN A 134 -0.74 -11.26 -0.81
N LEU A 135 0.39 -11.38 -0.10
CA LEU A 135 1.48 -12.29 -0.47
C LEU A 135 1.02 -13.74 -0.53
N ARG A 136 0.24 -14.22 0.46
CA ARG A 136 -0.38 -15.55 0.43
C ARG A 136 -1.20 -15.77 -0.83
N PHE A 137 -2.06 -14.81 -1.16
CA PHE A 137 -2.91 -14.87 -2.34
C PHE A 137 -2.06 -14.89 -3.63
N GLN A 138 -1.03 -14.06 -3.71
CA GLN A 138 -0.11 -14.04 -4.85
C GLN A 138 0.62 -15.36 -5.04
N ILE A 139 1.13 -15.99 -3.96
CA ILE A 139 1.75 -17.31 -4.01
C ILE A 139 0.78 -18.35 -4.57
N MET A 140 -0.44 -18.42 -4.03
CA MET A 140 -1.46 -19.37 -4.48
C MET A 140 -1.80 -19.18 -5.97
N GLN A 141 -2.04 -17.95 -6.39
CA GLN A 141 -2.40 -17.63 -7.77
C GLN A 141 -1.24 -17.87 -8.73
N TYR A 142 -0.01 -17.58 -8.29
CA TYR A 142 1.19 -17.85 -9.05
C TYR A 142 1.36 -19.35 -9.31
N ILE A 143 1.28 -20.19 -8.27
CA ILE A 143 1.35 -21.66 -8.41
C ILE A 143 0.25 -22.16 -9.35
N LYS A 144 -1.00 -21.72 -9.14
CA LYS A 144 -2.14 -22.10 -9.99
C LYS A 144 -1.90 -21.72 -11.46
N ARG A 145 -1.39 -20.51 -11.72
CA ARG A 145 -1.11 -20.03 -13.07
C ARG A 145 -0.03 -20.89 -13.74
N GLN A 146 1.07 -21.15 -13.04
CA GLN A 146 2.17 -21.97 -13.55
C GLN A 146 1.73 -23.40 -13.88
N LYS A 147 0.76 -23.96 -13.14
CA LYS A 147 0.15 -25.26 -13.48
C LYS A 147 -0.75 -25.20 -14.72
N SER A 148 -1.52 -24.13 -14.87
CA SER A 148 -2.43 -23.97 -16.01
C SER A 148 -1.71 -23.67 -17.33
N SER A 149 -0.56 -23.01 -17.24
CA SER A 149 0.39 -22.94 -18.35
C SER A 149 1.22 -24.21 -18.35
N GLU A 150 0.70 -25.31 -18.92
CA GLU A 150 1.60 -26.33 -19.48
C GLU A 150 2.62 -25.56 -20.33
N MET A 151 3.90 -25.55 -19.93
CA MET A 151 4.95 -24.69 -20.50
C MET A 151 5.06 -24.88 -22.02
N LYS A 152 4.22 -24.19 -22.77
CA LYS A 152 4.33 -24.03 -24.23
C LYS A 152 5.42 -22.99 -24.45
N TYR A 153 6.68 -23.47 -24.43
CA TYR A 153 7.90 -22.79 -24.87
C TYR A 153 7.80 -21.25 -24.93
N SER A 154 7.71 -20.60 -23.78
CA SER A 154 7.95 -19.16 -23.67
C SER A 154 9.15 -18.98 -22.73
N HIS A 155 10.14 -18.23 -23.20
CA HIS A 155 11.48 -18.13 -22.60
C HIS A 155 11.52 -17.21 -21.36
N GLU A 156 10.39 -16.88 -20.74
CA GLU A 156 10.36 -15.97 -19.59
C GLU A 156 10.13 -16.72 -18.28
N ILE A 157 11.22 -16.98 -17.55
CA ILE A 157 11.15 -17.42 -16.16
C ILE A 157 10.58 -16.27 -15.32
N VAL A 158 9.31 -16.38 -14.93
CA VAL A 158 8.64 -15.37 -14.10
C VAL A 158 8.88 -15.67 -12.63
N TRP A 159 9.82 -14.96 -12.00
CA TRP A 159 10.04 -15.01 -10.56
C TRP A 159 8.97 -14.21 -9.80
N LEU A 160 8.45 -14.78 -8.71
CA LEU A 160 7.55 -14.10 -7.78
C LEU A 160 8.39 -13.39 -6.70
N LYS A 161 8.23 -12.06 -6.54
CA LYS A 161 8.85 -11.34 -5.41
C LYS A 161 8.11 -11.71 -4.12
N LEU A 162 8.83 -12.23 -3.13
CA LEU A 162 8.27 -12.64 -1.84
C LEU A 162 8.48 -11.57 -0.77
N SER A 163 9.65 -10.94 -0.77
CA SER A 163 9.99 -9.83 0.14
C SER A 163 11.04 -8.93 -0.52
N LYS A 164 11.75 -8.10 0.25
CA LYS A 164 12.71 -7.11 -0.28
C LYS A 164 13.80 -7.79 -1.12
N ASP A 165 14.31 -8.91 -0.63
CA ASP A 165 15.47 -9.63 -1.12
C ASP A 165 15.18 -11.12 -1.36
N LYS A 166 13.91 -11.56 -1.32
CA LYS A 166 13.52 -12.95 -1.60
C LYS A 166 12.62 -13.07 -2.81
N TYR A 167 12.87 -14.15 -3.57
CA TYR A 167 12.12 -14.51 -4.76
C TYR A 167 11.74 -15.99 -4.74
N GLY A 168 10.59 -16.29 -5.33
CA GLY A 168 10.02 -17.63 -5.46
C GLY A 168 9.88 -18.05 -6.93
N LEU A 169 10.13 -19.32 -7.21
CA LEU A 169 9.91 -19.93 -8.52
C LEU A 169 9.23 -21.28 -8.33
N PHE A 170 8.12 -21.51 -9.03
CA PHE A 170 7.39 -22.78 -8.97
C PHE A 170 7.68 -23.61 -10.22
N ASN A 171 8.07 -24.87 -10.02
CA ASN A 171 8.29 -25.84 -11.08
C ASN A 171 7.10 -26.82 -11.15
N PRO A 172 6.23 -26.72 -12.16
CA PRO A 172 5.05 -27.59 -12.28
C PRO A 172 5.38 -29.05 -12.59
N ASN A 173 6.57 -29.35 -13.12
CA ASN A 173 6.98 -30.72 -13.44
C ASN A 173 7.37 -31.51 -12.18
N THR A 174 7.96 -30.83 -11.19
CA THR A 174 8.39 -31.45 -9.94
C THR A 174 7.47 -31.14 -8.76
N ASN A 175 6.49 -30.23 -8.94
CA ASN A 175 5.67 -29.66 -7.87
C ASN A 175 6.50 -29.07 -6.72
N LYS A 176 7.65 -28.47 -7.06
CA LYS A 176 8.54 -27.81 -6.09
C LYS A 176 8.54 -26.31 -6.25
N PHE A 177 8.67 -25.63 -5.12
CA PHE A 177 8.79 -24.18 -5.02
C PHE A 177 10.18 -23.83 -4.49
N LEU A 178 10.99 -23.19 -5.34
CA LEU A 178 12.31 -22.71 -4.99
C LEU A 178 12.18 -21.30 -4.39
N VAL A 179 12.74 -21.09 -3.20
CA VAL A 179 12.92 -19.77 -2.60
C VAL A 179 14.39 -19.42 -2.60
N THR A 180 14.74 -18.24 -3.11
CA THR A 180 16.12 -17.74 -3.11
C THR A 180 16.19 -16.32 -2.57
N ASN A 181 17.35 -15.99 -1.99
CA ASN A 181 17.73 -14.62 -1.72
C ASN A 181 18.42 -14.01 -2.94
N GLY A 182 18.28 -12.70 -3.15
CA GLY A 182 18.99 -11.95 -4.17
C GLY A 182 18.45 -10.54 -4.35
N GLU A 183 19.26 -9.63 -4.86
CA GLU A 183 18.79 -8.36 -5.41
C GLU A 183 18.50 -8.58 -6.90
N ARG A 184 17.27 -8.36 -7.34
CA ARG A 184 17.00 -8.38 -8.78
C ARG A 184 17.69 -7.17 -9.39
N VAL A 185 18.77 -7.40 -10.13
CA VAL A 185 19.26 -6.45 -11.12
C VAL A 185 18.27 -6.52 -12.28
N ASP A 186 17.17 -5.78 -12.18
CA ASP A 186 16.28 -5.59 -13.31
C ASP A 186 16.73 -4.32 -14.05
N PRO A 187 17.38 -4.44 -15.22
CA PRO A 187 17.84 -3.28 -15.98
C PRO A 187 16.69 -2.43 -16.56
N TYR A 188 15.43 -2.88 -16.43
CA TYR A 188 14.25 -2.20 -16.96
C TYR A 188 13.21 -1.81 -15.90
N VAL A 189 13.44 -2.13 -14.61
CA VAL A 189 12.63 -1.56 -13.53
C VAL A 189 12.95 -0.07 -13.48
N LYS A 190 12.03 0.74 -13.98
CA LYS A 190 11.95 2.14 -13.57
C LYS A 190 11.94 2.11 -12.04
N PRO A 191 12.85 2.82 -11.36
CA PRO A 191 12.74 2.96 -9.92
C PRO A 191 11.30 3.36 -9.64
N ASP A 192 10.65 2.68 -8.70
CA ASP A 192 9.48 3.27 -8.06
C ASP A 192 9.98 4.61 -7.58
N VAL A 193 9.57 5.66 -8.28
CA VAL A 193 9.76 7.02 -7.83
C VAL A 193 8.76 7.11 -6.70
N ASP A 194 9.14 6.59 -5.53
CA ASP A 194 8.74 7.18 -4.26
C ASP A 194 8.79 8.68 -4.54
N LEU A 195 7.64 9.33 -4.44
CA LEU A 195 7.53 10.75 -4.72
C LEU A 195 8.36 11.45 -3.65
N PHE A 196 9.67 11.52 -3.87
CA PHE A 196 10.55 12.39 -3.13
C PHE A 196 9.96 13.76 -3.38
N LEU A 197 9.31 14.30 -2.35
CA LEU A 197 9.08 15.73 -2.23
C LEU A 197 10.48 16.33 -2.19
N TYR A 198 11.11 16.50 -3.36
CA TYR A 198 12.51 16.90 -3.47
C TYR A 198 12.66 18.22 -2.73
N PRO A 199 13.31 18.23 -1.56
CA PRO A 199 13.67 19.46 -0.93
C PRO A 199 14.92 19.90 -1.67
N LYS A 200 14.77 20.86 -2.59
CA LYS A 200 15.92 21.52 -3.23
C LYS A 200 16.91 22.10 -2.19
N ASN A 201 16.58 22.16 -0.90
CA ASN A 201 17.40 22.72 0.17
C ASN A 201 17.36 21.87 1.47
N GLY A 202 18.00 20.70 1.51
CA GLY A 202 18.43 20.03 2.76
C GLY A 202 17.35 19.73 3.82
N SER A 203 16.07 19.68 3.45
CA SER A 203 14.97 19.40 4.37
C SER A 203 14.69 17.89 4.42
N GLN A 204 14.65 17.31 5.61
CA GLN A 204 14.28 15.90 5.79
C GLN A 204 12.75 15.75 5.84
N GLN A 205 12.05 16.02 4.75
CA GLN A 205 10.60 15.75 4.62
C GLN A 205 10.37 14.48 3.81
N TYR A 206 9.51 13.60 4.30
CA TYR A 206 9.21 12.29 3.68
C TYR A 206 7.71 12.15 3.49
N ASP A 207 7.27 11.46 2.43
CA ASP A 207 5.89 10.97 2.31
C ASP A 207 5.84 9.51 2.77
N ILE A 208 5.04 9.24 3.81
CA ILE A 208 4.88 7.89 4.40
C ILE A 208 3.53 7.25 4.02
N SER A 209 2.84 7.77 3.01
CA SER A 209 1.55 7.25 2.56
C SER A 209 1.57 5.75 2.23
N SER A 210 2.65 5.24 1.65
CA SER A 210 2.82 3.82 1.31
C SER A 210 2.89 2.88 2.52
N GLU A 211 3.19 3.41 3.71
CA GLU A 211 3.25 2.66 4.96
C GLU A 211 1.87 2.39 5.58
N PHE A 212 0.82 3.03 5.07
CA PHE A 212 -0.54 2.90 5.59
C PHE A 212 -1.43 2.09 4.64
N ILE A 213 -2.46 1.45 5.21
CA ILE A 213 -3.48 0.77 4.43
C ILE A 213 -4.45 1.78 3.82
N SER A 214 -4.66 1.68 2.52
CA SER A 214 -5.61 2.53 1.78
C SER A 214 -7.03 1.93 1.80
N PHE A 215 -8.03 2.73 1.43
CA PHE A 215 -9.39 2.22 1.27
C PHE A 215 -9.48 1.19 0.14
N ASP A 216 -8.69 1.36 -0.92
CA ASP A 216 -8.63 0.42 -2.04
C ASP A 216 -7.96 -0.89 -1.68
N ASP A 217 -6.94 -0.90 -0.82
CA ASP A 217 -6.37 -2.13 -0.27
C ASP A 217 -7.46 -2.97 0.43
N VAL A 218 -8.30 -2.32 1.26
CA VAL A 218 -9.41 -2.98 1.96
C VAL A 218 -10.49 -3.44 0.97
N LYS A 219 -10.80 -2.62 -0.04
CA LYS A 219 -11.76 -2.98 -1.11
C LYS A 219 -11.28 -4.19 -1.91
N TYR A 220 -9.99 -4.24 -2.25
CA TYR A 220 -9.36 -5.37 -2.92
C TYR A 220 -9.42 -6.64 -2.05
N LEU A 221 -9.10 -6.52 -0.76
CA LEU A 221 -9.23 -7.64 0.17
C LEU A 221 -10.66 -8.18 0.23
N ASN A 222 -11.65 -7.29 0.31
CA ASN A 222 -13.06 -7.66 0.34
C ASN A 222 -13.56 -8.22 -0.99
N SER A 223 -13.07 -7.75 -2.15
CA SER A 223 -13.49 -8.31 -3.43
C SER A 223 -13.00 -9.76 -3.61
N MET A 224 -11.87 -10.11 -3.01
CA MET A 224 -11.33 -11.47 -3.03
C MET A 224 -11.99 -12.41 -2.02
N MET A 225 -12.27 -11.92 -0.80
CA MET A 225 -12.67 -12.76 0.34
C MET A 225 -14.14 -12.63 0.73
N CYS A 226 -14.78 -11.54 0.33
CA CYS A 226 -16.17 -11.23 0.59
C CYS A 226 -16.92 -11.06 -0.73
N ASP A 227 -16.58 -11.86 -1.73
CA ASP A 227 -17.07 -11.79 -3.11
C ASP A 227 -18.61 -11.88 -3.20
N TYR A 228 -19.27 -12.56 -2.27
CA TYR A 228 -20.73 -12.58 -2.14
C TYR A 228 -21.35 -11.19 -2.06
N VAL A 229 -20.62 -10.19 -1.56
CA VAL A 229 -21.07 -8.80 -1.52
C VAL A 229 -21.02 -8.17 -2.91
N PHE A 230 -20.01 -8.51 -3.70
CA PHE A 230 -19.80 -7.94 -5.03
C PHE A 230 -20.64 -8.64 -6.11
N ASN A 231 -21.07 -9.89 -5.86
CA ASN A 231 -21.84 -10.71 -6.80
C ASN A 231 -23.36 -10.54 -6.66
N LYS A 232 -23.84 -9.79 -5.67
CA LYS A 232 -25.26 -9.55 -5.42
C LYS A 232 -25.69 -8.16 -5.92
N THR A 233 -26.95 -8.06 -6.33
CA THR A 233 -27.60 -6.77 -6.55
C THR A 233 -28.05 -6.19 -5.21
N HIS A 234 -27.69 -4.93 -4.94
CA HIS A 234 -28.02 -4.24 -3.69
C HIS A 234 -29.01 -3.10 -3.92
N GLN A 235 -29.85 -2.84 -2.92
CA GLN A 235 -30.85 -1.76 -2.97
C GLN A 235 -30.27 -0.38 -2.64
N ILE A 236 -29.00 -0.32 -2.22
CA ILE A 236 -28.32 0.90 -1.83
C ILE A 236 -27.16 1.17 -2.78
N GLU A 237 -27.08 2.41 -3.23
CA GLU A 237 -25.96 2.91 -4.03
C GLU A 237 -25.01 3.71 -3.14
N CYS A 238 -23.72 3.37 -3.22
CA CYS A 238 -22.66 4.04 -2.50
C CYS A 238 -22.06 5.16 -3.35
N SER A 239 -21.67 6.27 -2.72
CA SER A 239 -21.09 7.44 -3.40
C SER A 239 -19.62 7.63 -3.03
N ASN A 240 -18.94 8.52 -3.76
CA ASN A 240 -17.55 8.91 -3.52
C ASN A 240 -16.57 7.72 -3.46
N GLY A 241 -16.80 6.69 -4.29
CA GLY A 241 -15.95 5.50 -4.34
C GLY A 241 -16.20 4.46 -3.25
N GLY A 242 -17.12 4.72 -2.31
CA GLY A 242 -17.55 3.73 -1.32
C GLY A 242 -18.21 2.49 -1.95
N TYR A 243 -18.29 1.41 -1.18
CA TYR A 243 -18.92 0.16 -1.61
C TYR A 243 -19.73 -0.47 -0.48
N ILE A 244 -20.53 -1.49 -0.79
CA ILE A 244 -21.40 -2.16 0.17
C ILE A 244 -20.56 -2.73 1.31
N ASN A 245 -20.96 -2.41 2.55
CA ASN A 245 -20.24 -2.91 3.71
C ASN A 245 -20.45 -4.42 3.86
N PRO A 246 -19.40 -5.26 3.83
CA PRO A 246 -19.53 -6.70 3.96
C PRO A 246 -20.10 -7.16 5.31
N LEU A 247 -20.04 -6.33 6.35
CA LEU A 247 -20.61 -6.65 7.66
C LEU A 247 -22.06 -6.20 7.80
N ASN A 248 -22.52 -5.32 6.92
CA ASN A 248 -23.88 -4.79 6.91
C ASN A 248 -24.26 -4.26 5.53
N GLU A 249 -24.85 -5.13 4.71
CA GLU A 249 -25.24 -4.84 3.31
C GLU A 249 -26.24 -3.66 3.18
N ARG A 250 -26.80 -3.15 4.28
CA ARG A 250 -27.70 -1.97 4.29
C ARG A 250 -26.95 -0.63 4.36
N THR A 251 -25.64 -0.66 4.52
CA THR A 251 -24.75 0.50 4.66
C THR A 251 -23.56 0.38 3.72
N CYS A 252 -22.96 1.50 3.37
CA CYS A 252 -21.71 1.54 2.63
C CYS A 252 -20.52 1.64 3.60
N LEU A 253 -19.43 0.97 3.26
CA LEU A 253 -18.11 1.30 3.80
C LEU A 253 -17.60 2.53 3.03
N CYS A 254 -17.15 3.54 3.77
CA CYS A 254 -16.80 4.83 3.19
C CYS A 254 -15.29 5.06 3.19
N PRO A 255 -14.74 5.65 2.11
CA PRO A 255 -13.38 6.13 2.13
C PRO A 255 -13.20 7.21 3.19
N PHE A 256 -11.96 7.39 3.64
CA PHE A 256 -11.60 8.49 4.52
C PHE A 256 -12.07 9.83 3.93
N PHE A 257 -12.47 10.79 4.79
CA PHE A 257 -13.21 12.03 4.48
C PHE A 257 -14.71 11.91 4.22
N TYR A 258 -15.26 10.70 4.01
CA TYR A 258 -16.68 10.51 3.75
C TYR A 258 -17.35 9.61 4.78
N GLU A 259 -18.63 9.88 5.04
CA GLU A 259 -19.42 9.17 6.03
C GLU A 259 -20.92 9.08 5.68
N GLY A 260 -21.65 8.43 6.57
CA GLY A 260 -23.08 8.20 6.46
C GLY A 260 -23.42 6.96 5.63
N ARG A 261 -24.70 6.57 5.67
CA ARG A 261 -25.19 5.30 5.11
C ARG A 261 -24.78 5.05 3.65
N ARG A 262 -24.64 6.11 2.84
CA ARG A 262 -24.29 6.07 1.40
C ARG A 262 -22.96 6.76 1.07
N CYS A 263 -22.14 7.12 2.06
CA CYS A 263 -20.89 7.87 1.88
C CYS A 263 -21.05 9.22 1.16
N LYS A 264 -22.24 9.83 1.23
CA LYS A 264 -22.54 11.13 0.59
C LYS A 264 -22.12 12.33 1.43
N LYS A 265 -21.94 12.14 2.73
CA LYS A 265 -21.62 13.22 3.65
C LYS A 265 -20.11 13.32 3.76
N PHE A 266 -19.57 14.52 3.64
CA PHE A 266 -18.21 14.79 4.08
C PHE A 266 -18.15 14.68 5.62
N MET A 267 -17.05 14.20 6.18
CA MET A 267 -16.87 14.07 7.64
C MET A 267 -17.00 15.42 8.35
N VAL A 268 -17.46 15.41 9.60
CA VAL A 268 -17.54 16.60 10.45
C VAL A 268 -16.51 16.47 11.57
N SER A 269 -15.68 17.50 11.72
CA SER A 269 -14.69 17.56 12.80
C SER A 269 -15.39 17.61 14.16
N LYS A 270 -14.85 16.93 15.17
CA LYS A 270 -15.46 16.91 16.53
C LYS A 270 -15.60 18.31 17.14
N ARG A 271 -14.66 19.21 16.81
CA ARG A 271 -14.62 20.62 17.23
C ARG A 271 -14.70 21.52 16.00
N GLN A 272 -15.75 21.35 15.18
CA GLN A 272 -15.92 22.10 13.93
C GLN A 272 -15.94 23.62 14.13
N ASP A 273 -16.41 24.08 15.29
CA ASP A 273 -16.36 25.48 15.74
C ASP A 273 -14.94 26.05 15.72
N LEU A 274 -13.94 25.23 16.02
CA LEU A 274 -12.52 25.61 16.05
C LEU A 274 -11.82 25.43 14.70
N CYS A 275 -12.40 24.64 13.79
CA CYS A 275 -11.84 24.40 12.45
C CYS A 275 -12.28 25.47 11.42
N GLY A 276 -13.28 26.29 11.75
CA GLY A 276 -13.90 27.22 10.81
C GLY A 276 -14.70 26.52 9.72
N ASN A 277 -14.66 27.08 8.50
CA ASN A 277 -15.41 26.56 7.37
C ASN A 277 -14.84 25.23 6.87
N ARG A 278 -15.70 24.21 6.85
CA ARG A 278 -15.37 22.87 6.35
C ARG A 278 -15.25 22.81 4.83
N VAL A 279 -16.10 23.53 4.12
CA VAL A 279 -16.08 23.64 2.66
C VAL A 279 -15.53 25.02 2.30
N ILE A 280 -14.41 25.03 1.59
CA ILE A 280 -13.65 26.24 1.26
C ILE A 280 -13.68 26.40 -0.25
N LYS A 281 -14.25 27.50 -0.72
CA LYS A 281 -14.32 27.79 -2.16
C LYS A 281 -13.06 28.51 -2.61
N SER A 282 -12.37 27.93 -3.57
CA SER A 282 -11.21 28.50 -4.22
C SER A 282 -11.64 29.42 -5.36
N THR A 283 -11.00 30.59 -5.47
CA THR A 283 -11.16 31.54 -6.56
C THR A 283 -9.84 31.69 -7.31
N THR A 284 -9.82 32.37 -8.45
CA THR A 284 -8.57 32.60 -9.19
C THR A 284 -7.58 33.50 -8.45
N ASN A 285 -8.07 34.32 -7.52
CA ASN A 285 -7.23 35.14 -6.66
C ASN A 285 -6.60 34.27 -5.56
N SER A 286 -5.34 34.56 -5.24
CA SER A 286 -4.66 33.91 -4.11
C SER A 286 -5.40 34.21 -2.80
N GLN A 287 -5.76 33.15 -2.08
CA GLN A 287 -6.43 33.18 -0.79
C GLN A 287 -5.55 32.49 0.25
N GLN A 288 -5.75 32.83 1.52
CA GLN A 288 -5.03 32.24 2.64
C GLN A 288 -6.01 31.77 3.71
N ILE A 289 -5.73 30.62 4.30
CA ILE A 289 -6.29 30.21 5.60
C ILE A 289 -5.18 29.69 6.51
N VAL A 290 -5.52 29.49 7.77
CA VAL A 290 -4.67 28.82 8.75
C VAL A 290 -5.26 27.44 9.05
N LEU A 291 -4.42 26.41 8.99
CA LEU A 291 -4.69 25.11 9.59
C LEU A 291 -4.01 25.05 10.95
N ASP A 292 -4.80 25.12 12.03
CA ASP A 292 -4.30 25.05 13.39
C ASP A 292 -4.26 23.60 13.88
N LEU A 293 -3.17 23.20 14.53
CA LEU A 293 -2.97 21.85 15.06
C LEU A 293 -3.42 21.73 16.54
N ASP A 294 -4.20 22.68 17.07
CA ASP A 294 -4.89 22.55 18.36
C ASP A 294 -6.05 21.56 18.33
N VAL A 295 -6.61 21.33 17.14
CA VAL A 295 -7.79 20.49 16.92
C VAL A 295 -7.61 19.61 15.70
N GLU A 296 -8.33 18.49 15.70
CA GLU A 296 -8.47 17.63 14.54
C GLU A 296 -9.51 18.24 13.58
N CYS A 297 -9.15 18.44 12.32
CA CYS A 297 -10.01 19.06 11.32
C CYS A 297 -10.02 18.34 9.96
N PHE A 298 -11.16 18.46 9.29
CA PHE A 298 -11.37 18.03 7.91
C PHE A 298 -11.78 19.23 7.05
N HIS A 299 -11.10 19.42 5.94
CA HIS A 299 -11.31 20.54 5.00
C HIS A 299 -11.52 20.02 3.58
N HIS A 300 -12.48 20.62 2.89
CA HIS A 300 -12.80 20.33 1.49
C HIS A 300 -12.65 21.62 0.68
N PHE A 301 -11.54 21.75 -0.04
CA PHE A 301 -11.30 22.84 -0.96
C PHE A 301 -11.92 22.51 -2.32
N ILE A 302 -12.68 23.44 -2.88
CA ILE A 302 -13.44 23.24 -4.12
C ILE A 302 -13.18 24.42 -5.06
N ALA A 303 -12.71 24.13 -6.26
CA ALA A 303 -12.59 25.07 -7.35
C ALA A 303 -13.85 25.07 -8.23
N PRO A 304 -14.08 26.13 -9.03
CA PRO A 304 -15.10 26.13 -10.06
C PRO A 304 -14.86 25.04 -11.11
N LYS A 305 -15.92 24.66 -11.82
CA LYS A 305 -15.83 23.66 -12.88
C LYS A 305 -14.79 24.03 -13.95
N GLY A 306 -13.94 23.09 -14.33
CA GLY A 306 -12.87 23.32 -15.31
C GLY A 306 -11.60 23.96 -14.74
N TYR A 307 -11.49 24.07 -13.41
CA TYR A 307 -10.31 24.54 -12.71
C TYR A 307 -9.70 23.44 -11.83
N LYS A 308 -8.40 23.53 -11.60
CA LYS A 308 -7.66 22.83 -10.55
C LYS A 308 -7.34 23.79 -9.42
N ILE A 309 -6.78 23.28 -8.33
CA ILE A 309 -6.35 24.05 -7.17
C ILE A 309 -4.84 23.94 -7.07
N ASN A 310 -4.16 25.09 -7.06
CA ASN A 310 -2.80 25.19 -6.55
C ASN A 310 -2.88 25.51 -5.07
N MET A 311 -2.14 24.76 -4.27
CA MET A 311 -2.09 24.89 -2.83
C MET A 311 -0.64 24.86 -2.35
N THR A 312 -0.32 25.73 -1.41
CA THR A 312 0.98 25.77 -0.74
C THR A 312 0.76 25.83 0.76
N LEU A 313 1.32 24.87 1.49
CA LEU A 313 1.32 24.83 2.95
C LEU A 313 2.71 25.24 3.44
N VAL A 314 2.77 26.22 4.33
CA VAL A 314 3.99 26.69 4.98
C VAL A 314 3.84 26.52 6.47
N ALA A 315 4.78 25.83 7.13
CA ALA A 315 4.72 25.69 8.58
C ALA A 315 4.95 27.06 9.25
N LYS A 316 4.07 27.44 10.20
CA LYS A 316 4.16 28.72 10.91
C LYS A 316 5.43 28.89 11.75
N SER A 317 5.99 27.76 12.17
CA SER A 317 7.23 27.67 12.93
C SER A 317 8.00 26.41 12.51
N LYS A 318 9.26 26.30 12.94
CA LYS A 318 10.03 25.07 12.72
C LYS A 318 9.27 23.89 13.33
N LEU A 319 8.81 22.99 12.47
CA LEU A 319 7.97 21.85 12.86
C LEU A 319 8.65 20.57 12.39
N TYR A 320 8.91 19.67 13.34
CA TYR A 320 9.37 18.32 13.07
C TYR A 320 8.31 17.33 13.55
N TYR A 321 7.92 16.38 12.70
CA TYR A 321 7.00 15.30 13.04
C TYR A 321 7.65 13.94 12.83
N ASP A 322 7.70 13.13 13.88
CA ASP A 322 8.27 11.78 13.79
C ASP A 322 7.35 10.88 12.94
N CYS A 323 7.94 10.30 11.89
CA CYS A 323 7.25 9.48 10.89
C CYS A 323 6.65 8.19 11.46
N LYS A 324 7.02 7.77 12.67
CA LYS A 324 6.44 6.56 13.29
C LYS A 324 4.98 6.73 13.73
N TYR A 325 4.52 7.97 13.90
CA TYR A 325 3.19 8.26 14.41
C TYR A 325 2.12 8.32 13.32
N PHE A 326 0.86 8.41 13.76
CA PHE A 326 -0.31 8.58 12.90
C PHE A 326 -0.16 9.83 12.01
N PRO A 327 -0.79 9.90 10.81
CA PRO A 327 -0.71 11.08 9.94
C PRO A 327 -0.96 12.41 10.68
N LEU A 328 0.02 13.32 10.65
CA LEU A 328 -0.19 14.70 11.11
C LEU A 328 -1.12 15.44 10.15
N ILE A 329 -0.92 15.22 8.85
CA ILE A 329 -1.73 15.77 7.78
C ILE A 329 -1.84 14.72 6.67
N GLU A 330 -3.01 14.64 6.04
CA GLU A 330 -3.21 13.87 4.81
C GLU A 330 -3.85 14.78 3.77
N ILE A 331 -3.30 14.79 2.56
CA ILE A 331 -3.76 15.65 1.47
C ILE A 331 -4.11 14.81 0.25
N LYS A 332 -5.40 14.77 -0.10
CA LYS A 332 -5.92 14.07 -1.28
C LYS A 332 -6.18 15.04 -2.43
N TYR A 333 -5.24 15.12 -3.35
CA TYR A 333 -5.27 16.04 -4.50
C TYR A 333 -5.58 15.35 -5.85
N LYS A 334 -5.44 14.02 -5.92
CA LYS A 334 -5.80 13.20 -7.09
C LYS A 334 -7.29 13.22 -7.41
N GLU A 335 -7.68 12.90 -8.63
CA GLU A 335 -9.12 12.79 -8.97
C GLU A 335 -9.81 11.68 -8.17
N ASP A 336 -9.18 10.51 -8.10
CA ASP A 336 -9.67 9.43 -7.26
C ASP A 336 -9.36 9.71 -5.77
N LYS A 337 -10.40 9.79 -4.95
CA LYS A 337 -10.30 10.05 -3.52
C LYS A 337 -10.27 8.77 -2.68
N THR A 338 -10.43 7.58 -3.28
CA THR A 338 -10.29 6.30 -2.57
C THR A 338 -8.84 5.96 -2.27
N GLU A 339 -7.92 6.37 -3.15
CA GLU A 339 -6.47 6.24 -2.95
C GLU A 339 -6.01 7.09 -1.77
N ILE A 340 -5.01 6.60 -1.01
CA ILE A 340 -4.41 7.36 0.09
C ILE A 340 -3.80 8.66 -0.40
N GLY A 341 -3.98 9.75 0.36
CA GLY A 341 -3.35 11.02 0.06
C GLY A 341 -1.85 11.01 0.41
N THR A 342 -1.16 12.12 0.09
CA THR A 342 0.20 12.34 0.59
C THR A 342 0.16 12.60 2.09
N ILE A 343 1.03 11.89 2.82
CA ILE A 343 1.15 11.97 4.27
C ILE A 343 2.58 12.38 4.59
N PRO A 344 2.86 13.70 4.64
CA PRO A 344 4.20 14.18 4.92
C PRO A 344 4.55 14.03 6.41
N CYS A 345 5.81 13.72 6.69
CA CYS A 345 6.42 13.74 8.02
C CYS A 345 7.85 14.28 7.96
N GLY A 346 8.54 14.35 9.09
CA GLY A 346 9.87 14.92 9.23
C GLY A 346 9.83 16.44 9.39
N SER A 347 10.80 17.15 8.81
CA SER A 347 10.91 18.61 8.93
C SER A 347 10.02 19.32 7.92
N PHE A 348 8.98 19.98 8.39
CA PHE A 348 8.10 20.78 7.55
C PHE A 348 8.70 22.16 7.27
N VAL A 349 8.81 22.50 5.98
CA VAL A 349 9.20 23.84 5.52
C VAL A 349 8.10 24.39 4.61
N LYS A 350 7.89 23.73 3.47
CA LYS A 350 6.89 24.12 2.47
C LYS A 350 6.45 22.87 1.72
N LEU A 351 5.15 22.74 1.46
CA LEU A 351 4.58 21.69 0.63
C LEU A 351 3.74 22.34 -0.48
N GLU A 352 4.07 22.05 -1.73
CA GLU A 352 3.38 22.56 -2.91
C GLU A 352 2.60 21.44 -3.58
N ILE A 353 1.34 21.70 -3.88
CA ILE A 353 0.39 20.71 -4.38
C ILE A 353 -0.44 21.35 -5.49
N GLU A 354 -0.53 20.65 -6.61
CA GLU A 354 -1.52 20.92 -7.65
C GLU A 354 -2.50 19.75 -7.69
N SER A 355 -3.81 20.05 -7.69
CA SER A 355 -4.83 19.00 -7.82
C SER A 355 -4.99 18.52 -9.25
N GLU A 356 -5.35 17.25 -9.43
CA GLU A 356 -5.68 16.70 -10.75
C GLU A 356 -7.10 17.13 -11.20
N GLY A 357 -8.00 17.31 -10.24
CA GLY A 357 -9.38 17.75 -10.44
C GLY A 357 -9.73 19.03 -9.69
N GLU A 358 -11.03 19.24 -9.49
CA GLU A 358 -11.60 20.47 -8.93
C GLU A 358 -11.56 20.53 -7.39
N SER A 359 -10.96 19.55 -6.71
CA SER A 359 -10.96 19.48 -5.25
C SER A 359 -9.68 18.95 -4.63
N ILE A 360 -9.37 19.49 -3.44
CA ILE A 360 -8.37 18.97 -2.52
C ILE A 360 -9.08 18.70 -1.18
N LEU A 361 -8.89 17.50 -0.63
CA LEU A 361 -9.31 17.18 0.73
C LEU A 361 -8.10 17.21 1.65
N VAL A 362 -8.21 17.90 2.77
CA VAL A 362 -7.12 18.04 3.75
C VAL A 362 -7.62 17.63 5.12
N TYR A 363 -6.93 16.67 5.73
CA TYR A 363 -7.09 16.28 7.12
C TYR A 363 -5.89 16.77 7.88
N ASN A 364 -6.08 17.35 9.06
CA ASN A 364 -5.01 17.60 10.02
C ASN A 364 -5.36 17.05 11.40
N SER A 365 -4.36 16.45 12.05
CA SER A 365 -4.45 15.97 13.43
C SER A 365 -4.20 17.11 14.42
N ARG A 366 -4.65 16.88 15.65
CA ARG A 366 -4.21 17.65 16.81
C ARG A 366 -2.76 17.27 17.18
N LEU A 367 -1.93 18.29 17.40
CA LEU A 367 -0.56 18.19 17.89
C LEU A 367 -0.32 19.11 19.10
N GLY A 368 -0.72 20.37 19.02
CA GLY A 368 -0.53 21.35 20.10
C GLY A 368 -0.67 22.80 19.65
N SER A 369 -0.71 23.69 20.63
CA SER A 369 -1.01 25.11 20.42
C SER A 369 0.13 25.87 19.77
N ASN A 370 -0.25 26.90 19.00
CA ASN A 370 0.67 27.73 18.21
C ASN A 370 1.44 26.97 17.11
N LEU A 371 1.05 25.73 16.82
CA LEU A 371 1.56 24.96 15.69
C LEU A 371 0.50 24.92 14.60
N GLY A 372 0.92 25.12 13.36
CA GLY A 372 -0.02 25.15 12.25
C GLY A 372 0.66 25.42 10.92
N PHE A 373 -0.17 25.46 9.89
CA PHE A 373 0.24 25.77 8.54
C PHE A 373 -0.51 26.99 8.03
N ASP A 374 0.23 27.94 7.44
CA ASP A 374 -0.35 28.93 6.55
C ASP A 374 -0.58 28.26 5.19
N VAL A 375 -1.83 28.22 4.76
CA VAL A 375 -2.25 27.57 3.52
C VAL A 375 -2.67 28.61 2.53
N PHE A 376 -1.87 28.78 1.49
CA PHE A 376 -2.16 29.60 0.34
C PHE A 376 -2.79 28.74 -0.75
N TYR A 377 -3.86 29.21 -1.36
CA TYR A 377 -4.56 28.45 -2.39
C TYR A 377 -5.26 29.35 -3.42
N ASN A 378 -5.36 28.86 -4.64
CA ASN A 378 -6.12 29.50 -5.72
C ASN A 378 -6.56 28.47 -6.77
N ALA A 379 -7.60 28.82 -7.51
CA ALA A 379 -8.07 28.08 -8.67
C ALA A 379 -7.25 28.45 -9.91
N VAL A 380 -6.77 27.45 -10.65
CA VAL A 380 -6.02 27.60 -11.91
C VAL A 380 -6.73 26.83 -13.02
N VAL A 381 -6.68 27.32 -14.26
CA VAL A 381 -7.40 26.69 -15.38
C VAL A 381 -6.85 25.29 -15.62
N LYS A 382 -7.73 24.29 -15.77
CA LYS A 382 -7.35 22.94 -16.17
C LYS A 382 -7.07 22.93 -17.67
N TYR A 383 -5.81 22.89 -18.06
CA TYR A 383 -5.43 22.62 -19.45
C TYR A 383 -5.56 21.11 -19.70
N ASN A 384 -6.30 20.74 -20.76
CA ASN A 384 -6.53 19.36 -21.15
C ASN A 384 -5.29 18.72 -21.78
#